data_AF-A0A960HEU1-F1
#
_entry.id   AF-A0A960HEU1-F1
#
_cell.length_a   1.000
_cell.length_b   1.000
_cell.length_c   1.000
_cell.angle_alpha   90.00
_cell.angle_beta   90.00
_cell.angle_gamma   90.00
#
_symmetry.space_group_name_H-M   'P 1'
#
loop_
_entity.id
_entity.type
_entity.pdbx_description
1 polymer ?
#
loop_
_entity_poly.entity_id
_entity_poly.type
_entity_poly.pdbx_seq_one_letter_code
_entity_poly.pdbx_strand_id
1 'polypeptide(L)' 'PARPDQLAAWEVLRAWTKPWLCTFSDSDPVTKGGQRAFIGTIPGAEGQPHVTIEGGGHFLQEDRGPELALVLVDFIAATR' A
#
# COMPACT_ATOMS: atom_id res chain seq x y z
N PRO A 1 -24.25 -3.82 7.91
CA PRO A 1 -23.89 -2.42 7.58
C PRO A 1 -22.49 -2.29 6.97
N ALA A 2 -21.44 -2.78 7.65
CA ALA A 2 -20.05 -2.60 7.20
C ALA A 2 -19.70 -3.25 5.85
N ARG A 3 -20.35 -4.36 5.46
CA ARG A 3 -20.09 -5.03 4.17
C ARG A 3 -20.56 -4.21 2.97
N PRO A 4 -21.82 -3.73 2.89
CA PRO A 4 -22.24 -2.79 1.84
C PRO A 4 -21.29 -1.60 1.68
N ASP A 5 -20.86 -0.98 2.77
CA ASP A 5 -19.98 0.19 2.74
C ASP A 5 -18.57 -0.15 2.21
N GLN A 6 -18.02 -1.31 2.60
CA GLN A 6 -16.76 -1.83 2.06
C GLN A 6 -16.86 -2.06 0.54
N LEU A 7 -17.95 -2.66 0.06
CA LEU A 7 -18.15 -2.87 -1.37
C LEU A 7 -18.22 -1.55 -2.14
N ALA A 8 -18.93 -0.55 -1.60
CA ALA A 8 -19.00 0.78 -2.19
C ALA A 8 -17.63 1.48 -2.22
N ALA A 9 -16.82 1.37 -1.17
CA ALA A 9 -15.45 1.90 -1.16
C ALA A 9 -14.57 1.25 -2.24
N TRP A 10 -14.70 -0.07 -2.45
CA TRP A 10 -13.99 -0.76 -3.52
C TRP A 10 -14.38 -0.30 -4.93
N GLU A 11 -15.63 0.15 -5.15
CA GLU A 11 -16.00 0.78 -6.43
C GLU A 11 -15.25 2.09 -6.66
N VAL A 12 -15.08 2.90 -5.63
CA VAL A 12 -14.29 4.15 -5.71
C VAL A 12 -12.82 3.85 -6.01
N LEU A 13 -12.25 2.85 -5.34
CA LEU A 13 -10.85 2.46 -5.54
C LEU A 13 -10.59 1.90 -6.95
N ARG A 14 -11.57 1.19 -7.55
CA ARG A 14 -11.48 0.72 -8.94
C ARG A 14 -11.35 1.84 -9.97
N ALA A 15 -11.85 3.03 -9.66
CA ALA A 15 -11.73 4.20 -10.53
C ALA A 15 -10.58 5.14 -10.13
N TRP A 16 -9.80 4.79 -9.09
CA TRP A 16 -8.76 5.66 -8.55
C TRP A 16 -7.50 5.62 -9.42
N THR A 17 -7.23 6.72 -10.12
CA THR A 17 -6.09 6.88 -11.04
C THR A 17 -4.94 7.68 -10.45
N LYS A 18 -5.11 8.29 -9.28
CA LYS A 18 -4.02 9.02 -8.61
C LYS A 18 -2.97 8.03 -8.10
N PRO A 19 -1.69 8.45 -7.98
CA PRO A 19 -0.61 7.58 -7.53
C PRO A 19 -0.96 6.77 -6.27
N TRP A 20 -0.71 5.47 -6.31
CA TRP A 20 -0.96 4.53 -5.22
C TRP A 20 0.26 3.67 -4.95
N LEU A 21 0.78 3.71 -3.72
CA LEU A 21 1.95 2.93 -3.31
C LEU A 21 1.56 1.83 -2.31
N CYS A 22 2.26 0.70 -2.38
CA CYS A 22 2.15 -0.40 -1.42
C CYS A 22 3.53 -0.66 -0.84
N THR A 23 3.63 -0.59 0.49
CA THR A 23 4.89 -0.73 1.25
C THR A 23 4.71 -1.71 2.42
N PHE A 24 4.15 -2.90 2.13
CA PHE A 24 3.92 -3.94 3.13
C PHE A 24 5.25 -4.47 3.68
N SER A 25 5.23 -5.06 4.88
CA SER A 25 6.41 -5.70 5.46
C SER A 25 6.46 -7.21 5.21
N ASP A 26 7.62 -7.83 5.39
CA ASP A 26 7.83 -9.26 5.15
C ASP A 26 7.42 -10.16 6.34
N SER A 27 7.29 -9.59 7.53
CA SER A 27 7.10 -10.31 8.79
C SER A 27 5.76 -10.01 9.46
N ASP A 28 4.73 -9.64 8.68
CA ASP A 28 3.34 -9.51 9.13
C ASP A 28 2.43 -10.64 8.57
N PRO A 29 2.15 -11.70 9.35
CA PRO A 29 1.24 -12.76 8.93
C PRO A 29 -0.21 -12.31 8.74
N VAL A 30 -0.65 -11.24 9.41
CA VAL A 30 -2.04 -10.77 9.38
C VAL A 30 -2.40 -10.20 8.02
N THR A 31 -1.48 -9.45 7.43
CA THR A 31 -1.70 -8.76 6.14
C THR A 31 -0.87 -9.33 4.99
N LYS A 32 -0.13 -10.43 5.22
CA LYS A 32 0.73 -11.09 4.23
C LYS A 32 0.01 -11.29 2.90
N GLY A 33 0.59 -10.72 1.83
CA GLY A 33 0.05 -10.81 0.48
C GLY A 33 -1.10 -9.85 0.16
N GLY A 34 -1.55 -9.04 1.12
CA GLY A 34 -2.64 -8.07 0.96
C GLY A 34 -2.43 -7.06 -0.17
N GLN A 35 -1.17 -6.70 -0.46
CA GLN A 35 -0.81 -5.85 -1.60
C GLN A 35 -1.39 -6.30 -2.94
N ARG A 36 -1.59 -7.61 -3.15
CA ARG A 36 -2.14 -8.16 -4.40
C ARG A 36 -3.55 -7.67 -4.69
N ALA A 37 -4.37 -7.43 -3.66
CA ALA A 37 -5.71 -6.93 -3.83
C ALA A 37 -5.73 -5.50 -4.39
N PHE A 38 -4.66 -4.73 -4.17
CA PHE A 38 -4.55 -3.33 -4.60
C PHE A 38 -3.90 -3.20 -5.97
N ILE A 39 -2.72 -3.82 -6.17
CA ILE A 39 -1.89 -3.64 -7.38
C ILE A 39 -2.61 -4.08 -8.66
N GLY A 40 -3.53 -5.06 -8.58
CA GLY A 40 -4.33 -5.51 -9.72
C GLY A 40 -5.69 -4.82 -9.89
N THR A 41 -6.12 -4.00 -8.92
CA THR A 41 -7.48 -3.44 -8.88
C THR A 41 -7.50 -1.93 -9.03
N ILE A 42 -6.48 -1.24 -8.52
CA ILE A 42 -6.41 0.22 -8.47
C ILE A 42 -5.53 0.71 -9.62
N PRO A 43 -6.09 1.40 -10.63
CA PRO A 43 -5.32 1.86 -11.78
C PRO A 43 -4.08 2.70 -11.41
N GLY A 44 -4.21 3.56 -10.39
CA GLY A 44 -3.11 4.40 -9.92
C GLY A 44 -1.94 3.66 -9.27
N ALA A 45 -2.07 2.35 -9.03
CA ALA A 45 -0.98 1.50 -8.54
C ALA A 45 -0.08 0.99 -9.69
N GLU A 46 -0.57 0.97 -10.92
CA GLU A 46 0.18 0.42 -12.05
C GLU A 46 1.49 1.18 -12.27
N GLY A 47 2.60 0.43 -12.37
CA GLY A 47 3.93 1.00 -12.62
C GLY A 47 4.56 1.75 -11.44
N GLN A 48 3.90 1.82 -10.28
CA GLN A 48 4.46 2.49 -9.10
C GLN A 48 5.56 1.65 -8.44
N PRO A 49 6.55 2.28 -7.77
CA PRO A 49 7.70 1.59 -7.17
C PRO A 49 7.33 0.88 -5.85
N HIS A 50 6.40 -0.07 -5.91
CA HIS A 50 6.02 -0.88 -4.75
C HIS A 50 7.23 -1.61 -4.18
N VAL A 51 7.31 -1.70 -2.85
CA VAL A 51 8.42 -2.35 -2.16
C VAL A 51 7.91 -3.13 -0.97
N THR A 52 8.59 -4.24 -0.64
CA THR A 52 8.40 -4.91 0.65
C THR A 52 9.46 -4.40 1.61
N ILE A 53 9.04 -3.86 2.77
CA ILE A 53 9.94 -3.40 3.82
C ILE A 53 10.45 -4.62 4.60
N GLU A 54 11.72 -4.95 4.40
CA GLU A 54 12.35 -6.10 5.05
C GLU A 54 12.60 -5.85 6.55
N GLY A 55 12.37 -6.88 7.36
CA GLY A 55 12.61 -6.85 8.80
C GLY A 55 11.57 -6.09 9.62
N GLY A 56 10.43 -5.74 9.02
CA GLY A 56 9.30 -5.12 9.71
C GLY A 56 8.19 -6.12 10.04
N GLY A 57 7.62 -6.03 11.24
CA GLY A 57 6.44 -6.78 11.64
C GLY A 57 5.13 -6.11 11.24
N HIS A 58 4.06 -6.39 12.00
CA HIS A 58 2.75 -5.78 11.81
C HIS A 58 2.76 -4.26 12.08
N PHE A 59 3.53 -3.84 13.08
CA PHE A 59 3.76 -2.44 13.39
C PHE A 59 5.01 -1.93 12.67
N LEU A 60 5.03 -2.02 11.34
CA LEU A 60 6.22 -1.75 10.53
C LEU A 60 6.86 -0.37 10.78
N GLN A 61 6.07 0.63 11.18
CA GLN A 61 6.57 1.96 11.53
C GLN A 61 7.45 1.98 12.80
N GLU A 62 7.23 1.05 13.74
CA GLU A 62 8.05 0.92 14.95
C GLU A 62 9.37 0.19 14.63
N ASP A 63 9.31 -0.84 13.79
CA ASP A 63 10.48 -1.66 13.47
C ASP A 63 11.41 -1.00 12.43
N ARG A 64 10.81 -0.39 11.40
CA ARG A 64 11.49 0.10 10.18
C ARG A 64 10.99 1.50 9.76
N GLY A 65 10.64 2.32 10.75
CA GLY A 65 10.10 3.67 10.54
C GLY A 65 10.95 4.56 9.62
N PRO A 66 12.27 4.68 9.83
CA PRO A 66 13.14 5.48 8.95
C PRO A 66 13.13 5.00 7.49
N GLU A 67 13.20 3.67 7.26
CA GLU A 67 13.16 3.09 5.92
C GLU A 67 11.81 3.32 5.24
N LEU A 68 10.71 3.12 5.96
CA LEU A 68 9.37 3.44 5.45
C LEU A 68 9.27 4.92 5.08
N ALA A 69 9.76 5.82 5.95
CA ALA A 69 9.68 7.26 5.71
C ALA A 69 10.46 7.69 4.45
N LEU A 70 11.64 7.13 4.22
CA LEU A 70 12.43 7.41 3.01
C LEU A 70 11.67 7.01 1.74
N VAL A 71 11.09 5.81 1.71
CA VAL A 71 10.27 5.34 0.58
C VAL A 71 9.09 6.28 0.31
N LEU A 72 8.41 6.75 1.36
CA LEU A 72 7.28 7.66 1.21
C LEU A 72 7.71 9.04 0.68
N VAL A 73 8.82 9.59 1.17
CA VAL A 73 9.36 10.88 0.71
C VAL A 73 9.76 10.80 -0.76
N ASP A 74 10.46 9.74 -1.16
CA ASP A 74 10.88 9.52 -2.55
C ASP A 74 9.68 9.39 -3.48
N PHE A 75 8.65 8.66 -3.05
CA PHE A 75 7.40 8.54 -3.81
C PHE A 75 6.72 9.89 -4.00
N ILE A 76 6.53 10.67 -2.93
CA ILE A 76 5.91 12.00 -3.01
C ILE A 76 6.70 12.93 -3.92
N ALA A 77 8.05 12.87 -3.86
CA ALA A 77 8.91 13.67 -4.73
C ALA A 77 8.76 13.29 -6.21
N ALA A 78 8.55 12.00 -6.51
CA ALA A 78 8.40 11.47 -7.86
C ALA A 78 6.99 11.65 -8.47
N THR A 79 5.96 11.88 -7.65
CA THR A 79 4.55 11.88 -8.09
C THR A 79 3.84 13.24 -8.00
N ARG A 80 4.57 14.34 -8.20
CA ARG A 80 4.00 15.70 -8.18
C ARG A 80 3.09 16.01 -9.35
#